data_AF-A0A086YPB3-F1
#
_entry.id   AF-A0A086YPB3-F1
#
_cell.length_a   1.000
_cell.length_b   1.000
_cell.length_c   1.000
_cell.angle_alpha   90.00
_cell.angle_beta   90.00
_cell.angle_gamma   90.00
#
_symmetry.space_group_name_H-M   'P 1'
#
loop_
_entity.id
_entity.type
_entity.pdbx_description
1 polymer ?
#
loop_
_entity_poly.entity_id
_entity_poly.type
_entity_poly.pdbx_seq_one_letter_code
_entity_poly.pdbx_strand_id
1 'polypeptide(L)'
;MINLDRIAAEASQSILNCIGTSAKRNTLQAKDLERLTANALGILQEQGLYAFFLYLLSKSGEEDEEKELEADEVASCVIMARLLSLLNQPELKHLSAAFANGWDQKPAQINKRKKELLQHVSGQISGDLRRLLMVKTLFEKALIYTRYGAKAITSSVAEGSS
;
A
#
# COMPACT_ATOMS: atom_id res chain seq x y z
N MET A 1 24.13 2.71 7.59
CA MET A 1 23.56 2.63 6.22
C MET A 1 22.16 2.03 6.34
N ILE A 2 21.13 2.69 5.83
CA ILE A 2 19.74 2.23 5.95
C ILE A 2 19.50 1.14 4.91
N ASN A 3 19.01 -0.03 5.35
CA ASN A 3 18.67 -1.13 4.44
C ASN A 3 17.23 -0.95 3.93
N LEU A 4 17.08 -0.24 2.81
CA LEU A 4 15.77 0.00 2.18
C LEU A 4 15.09 -1.28 1.68
N ASP A 5 15.87 -2.32 1.33
CA ASP A 5 15.31 -3.61 0.91
C ASP A 5 14.62 -4.33 2.07
N ARG A 6 15.24 -4.33 3.27
CA ARG A 6 14.59 -4.86 4.48
C ARG A 6 13.29 -4.12 4.77
N ILE A 7 13.30 -2.79 4.72
CA ILE A 7 12.13 -1.95 4.98
C ILE A 7 11.01 -2.25 3.96
N ALA A 8 11.34 -2.37 2.68
CA ALA A 8 10.39 -2.76 1.64
C ALA A 8 9.80 -4.17 1.87
N ALA A 9 10.63 -5.13 2.29
CA ALA A 9 10.19 -6.49 2.59
C ALA A 9 9.25 -6.54 3.80
N GLU A 10 9.53 -5.78 4.86
CA GLU A 10 8.63 -5.66 6.02
C GLU A 10 7.27 -5.06 5.66
N ALA A 11 7.26 -4.00 4.84
CA ALA A 11 6.03 -3.43 4.32
C ALA A 11 5.24 -4.47 3.53
N SER A 12 5.91 -5.22 2.65
CA SER A 12 5.29 -6.30 1.88
C SER A 12 4.66 -7.36 2.78
N GLN A 13 5.37 -7.84 3.81
CA GLN A 13 4.83 -8.83 4.75
C GLN A 13 3.61 -8.27 5.48
N SER A 14 3.68 -7.01 5.92
CA SER A 14 2.56 -6.34 6.57
C SER A 14 1.33 -6.21 5.66
N ILE A 15 1.53 -5.99 4.36
CA ILE A 15 0.44 -5.97 3.37
C ILE A 15 -0.13 -7.38 3.16
N LEU A 16 0.72 -8.41 3.00
CA LEU A 16 0.28 -9.78 2.76
C LEU A 16 -0.59 -10.35 3.90
N ASN A 17 -0.41 -9.86 5.12
CA ASN A 17 -1.22 -10.27 6.28
C ASN A 17 -2.72 -9.93 6.16
N CYS A 18 -3.15 -9.13 5.17
CA CYS A 18 -4.58 -8.88 4.92
C CYS A 18 -5.25 -10.00 4.10
N ILE A 19 -4.49 -10.94 3.53
CA ILE A 19 -5.07 -12.10 2.86
C ILE A 19 -5.87 -12.91 3.89
N GLY A 20 -7.12 -13.22 3.57
CA GLY A 20 -8.06 -13.88 4.47
C GLY A 20 -8.86 -12.94 5.38
N THR A 21 -8.62 -11.63 5.36
CA THR A 21 -9.46 -10.65 6.09
C THR A 21 -10.89 -10.70 5.56
N SER A 22 -11.86 -10.75 6.49
CA SER A 22 -13.29 -10.70 6.18
C SER A 22 -13.69 -9.33 5.64
N ALA A 23 -14.30 -9.34 4.47
CA ALA A 23 -14.93 -8.22 3.79
C ALA A 23 -16.45 -8.45 3.74
N LYS A 24 -17.21 -7.49 3.19
CA LYS A 24 -18.68 -7.47 3.19
C LYS A 24 -19.34 -8.76 2.70
N ARG A 25 -18.80 -9.36 1.63
CA ARG A 25 -19.40 -10.52 0.96
C ARG A 25 -18.51 -11.76 0.94
N ASN A 26 -17.22 -11.59 1.16
CA ASN A 26 -16.21 -12.63 1.00
C ASN A 26 -14.97 -12.31 1.84
N THR A 27 -13.94 -13.14 1.71
CA THR A 27 -12.62 -12.85 2.27
C THR A 27 -11.67 -12.42 1.16
N LEU A 28 -10.76 -11.52 1.49
CA LEU A 28 -9.74 -11.07 0.54
C LEU A 28 -8.83 -12.23 0.12
N GLN A 29 -8.81 -12.54 -1.18
CA GLN A 29 -7.98 -13.60 -1.74
C GLN A 29 -6.61 -13.07 -2.18
N ALA A 30 -5.60 -13.94 -2.14
CA ALA A 30 -4.25 -13.62 -2.61
C ALA A 30 -4.25 -13.15 -4.08
N LYS A 31 -5.09 -13.74 -4.94
CA LYS A 31 -5.24 -13.37 -6.35
C LYS A 31 -5.75 -11.94 -6.54
N ASP A 32 -6.67 -11.48 -5.68
CA ASP A 32 -7.19 -10.12 -5.74
C ASP A 32 -6.12 -9.11 -5.33
N LEU A 33 -5.37 -9.41 -4.27
CA LEU A 33 -4.24 -8.60 -3.84
C LEU A 33 -3.13 -8.56 -4.92
N GLU A 34 -2.80 -9.69 -5.55
CA GLU A 34 -1.83 -9.75 -6.66
C GLU A 34 -2.25 -8.84 -7.81
N ARG A 35 -3.50 -8.95 -8.27
CA ARG A 35 -4.07 -8.15 -9.37
C ARG A 35 -4.00 -6.66 -9.05
N LEU A 36 -4.52 -6.25 -7.88
CA LEU A 36 -4.55 -4.85 -7.48
C LEU A 36 -3.13 -4.28 -7.35
N THR A 37 -2.23 -5.03 -6.72
CA THR A 37 -0.82 -4.63 -6.55
C THR A 37 -0.12 -4.48 -7.90
N ALA A 38 -0.35 -5.38 -8.85
CA ALA A 38 0.24 -5.31 -10.18
C ALA A 38 -0.21 -4.04 -10.94
N ASN A 39 -1.50 -3.72 -10.90
CA ASN A 39 -2.04 -2.52 -11.51
C ASN A 39 -1.49 -1.24 -10.85
N ALA A 40 -1.49 -1.21 -9.52
CA ALA A 40 -0.98 -0.07 -8.76
C ALA A 40 0.52 0.16 -9.02
N LEU A 41 1.32 -0.91 -9.06
CA LEU A 41 2.75 -0.84 -9.40
C LEU A 41 2.97 -0.29 -10.81
N GLY A 42 2.21 -0.74 -11.81
CA GLY A 42 2.30 -0.20 -13.17
C GLY A 42 2.03 1.31 -13.21
N ILE A 43 0.99 1.76 -12.52
CA ILE A 43 0.67 3.20 -12.41
C ILE A 43 1.78 3.98 -11.70
N LEU A 44 2.34 3.45 -10.61
CA LEU A 44 3.45 4.09 -9.91
C LEU A 44 4.68 4.25 -10.82
N GLN A 45 4.99 3.24 -11.62
CA GLN A 45 6.14 3.23 -12.52
C GLN A 45 5.96 4.16 -13.72
N GLU A 46 4.78 4.17 -14.33
CA GLU A 46 4.50 4.89 -15.58
C GLU A 46 3.97 6.31 -15.36
N GLN A 47 3.09 6.50 -14.37
CA GLN A 47 2.33 7.74 -14.14
C GLN A 47 2.74 8.47 -12.85
N GLY A 48 3.58 7.85 -12.02
CA GLY A 48 4.17 8.45 -10.83
C GLY A 48 3.30 8.37 -9.57
N LEU A 49 3.84 8.92 -8.47
CA LEU A 49 3.33 8.71 -7.11
C LEU A 49 1.94 9.28 -6.87
N TYR A 50 1.63 10.46 -7.44
CA TYR A 50 0.32 11.09 -7.23
C TYR A 50 -0.81 10.30 -7.92
N ALA A 51 -0.59 9.89 -9.17
CA ALA A 51 -1.53 9.04 -9.91
C ALA A 51 -1.73 7.68 -9.23
N PHE A 52 -0.66 7.10 -8.67
CA PHE A 52 -0.74 5.88 -7.87
C PHE A 52 -1.71 6.00 -6.69
N PHE A 53 -1.64 7.08 -5.90
CA PHE A 53 -2.57 7.29 -4.80
C PHE A 53 -4.00 7.59 -5.27
N LEU A 54 -4.19 8.37 -6.35
CA LEU A 54 -5.52 8.57 -6.93
C LEU A 54 -6.16 7.24 -7.34
N TYR A 55 -5.37 6.36 -7.97
CA TYR A 55 -5.83 5.03 -8.33
C TYR A 55 -6.29 4.23 -7.12
N LEU A 56 -5.46 4.12 -6.08
CA LEU A 56 -5.82 3.38 -4.88
C LEU A 56 -7.06 3.97 -4.19
N LEU A 57 -7.15 5.31 -4.09
CA LEU A 57 -8.32 5.98 -3.52
C LEU A 57 -9.60 5.77 -4.34
N SER A 58 -9.49 5.59 -5.66
CA SER A 58 -10.63 5.21 -6.52
C SER A 58 -11.09 3.77 -6.30
N LYS A 59 -10.21 2.93 -5.73
CA LYS A 59 -10.47 1.52 -5.40
C LYS A 59 -10.80 1.29 -3.94
N SER A 60 -10.74 2.30 -3.08
CA SER A 60 -10.85 2.12 -1.63
C SER A 60 -12.27 2.20 -1.08
N GLY A 61 -13.29 2.47 -1.91
CA GLY A 61 -14.67 2.64 -1.45
C GLY A 61 -14.89 3.89 -0.61
N GLU A 62 -16.04 3.99 0.05
CA GLU A 62 -16.38 5.12 0.95
C GLU A 62 -16.49 4.70 2.43
N GLU A 63 -16.65 3.40 2.70
CA GLU A 63 -16.85 2.87 4.04
C GLU A 63 -15.59 2.99 4.89
N ASP A 64 -15.73 3.20 6.20
CA ASP A 64 -14.61 3.35 7.12
C ASP A 64 -14.44 2.15 8.08
N GLU A 65 -15.28 1.13 7.93
CA GLU A 65 -15.21 -0.13 8.66
C GLU A 65 -14.84 -1.28 7.71
N GLU A 66 -13.82 -2.07 8.08
CA GLU A 66 -13.27 -3.14 7.19
C GLU A 66 -14.32 -4.18 6.76
N LYS A 67 -15.27 -4.51 7.65
CA LYS A 67 -16.35 -5.47 7.35
C LYS A 67 -17.36 -4.97 6.31
N GLU A 68 -17.44 -3.65 6.08
CA GLU A 68 -18.36 -3.04 5.12
C GLU A 68 -17.73 -2.84 3.74
N LEU A 69 -16.41 -2.96 3.66
CA LEU A 69 -15.64 -2.87 2.42
C LEU A 69 -15.74 -4.16 1.60
N GLU A 70 -15.70 -4.03 0.29
CA GLU A 70 -15.44 -5.16 -0.62
C GLU A 70 -13.95 -5.57 -0.53
N ALA A 71 -13.61 -6.81 -0.93
CA ALA A 71 -12.25 -7.33 -0.83
C ALA A 71 -11.18 -6.42 -1.49
N ASP A 72 -11.46 -5.92 -2.70
CA ASP A 72 -10.55 -5.01 -3.41
C ASP A 72 -10.38 -3.66 -2.67
N GLU A 73 -11.41 -3.21 -1.96
CA GLU A 73 -11.38 -1.97 -1.18
C GLU A 73 -10.54 -2.14 0.09
N VAL A 74 -10.69 -3.28 0.78
CA VAL A 74 -9.81 -3.67 1.89
C VAL A 74 -8.35 -3.68 1.42
N ALA A 75 -8.06 -4.36 0.30
CA ALA A 75 -6.71 -4.45 -0.23
C ALA A 75 -6.13 -3.07 -0.55
N SER A 76 -6.91 -2.18 -1.18
CA SER A 76 -6.48 -0.83 -1.51
C SER A 76 -6.17 0.01 -0.25
N CYS A 77 -7.07 -0.03 0.73
CA CYS A 77 -6.90 0.60 2.03
C CYS A 77 -5.64 0.11 2.75
N VAL A 78 -5.40 -1.21 2.75
CA VAL A 78 -4.21 -1.80 3.38
C VAL A 78 -2.94 -1.34 2.69
N ILE A 79 -2.88 -1.42 1.35
CA ILE A 79 -1.69 -0.99 0.59
C ILE A 79 -1.34 0.47 0.94
N MET A 80 -2.31 1.38 0.88
CA MET A 80 -2.07 2.78 1.23
C MET A 80 -1.61 2.94 2.69
N ALA A 81 -2.30 2.31 3.65
CA ALA A 81 -2.01 2.45 5.07
C ALA A 81 -0.62 1.94 5.42
N ARG A 82 -0.24 0.76 4.92
CA ARG A 82 1.06 0.17 5.21
C ARG A 82 2.20 0.93 4.56
N LEU A 83 2.04 1.38 3.31
CA LEU A 83 3.06 2.19 2.64
C LEU A 83 3.25 3.57 3.29
N LEU A 84 2.17 4.23 3.71
CA LEU A 84 2.27 5.51 4.43
C LEU A 84 2.86 5.32 5.83
N SER A 85 2.48 4.25 6.53
CA SER A 85 3.05 3.89 7.84
C SER A 85 4.55 3.56 7.73
N LEU A 86 4.98 2.99 6.61
CA LEU A 86 6.39 2.71 6.33
C LEU A 86 7.26 3.95 6.45
N LEU A 87 6.77 5.08 5.94
CA LEU A 87 7.50 6.36 5.99
C LEU A 87 7.72 6.83 7.44
N ASN A 88 6.90 6.38 8.40
CA ASN A 88 7.08 6.72 9.81
C ASN A 88 8.21 5.95 10.51
N GLN A 89 8.89 5.01 9.83
CA GLN A 89 10.01 4.28 10.43
C GLN A 89 11.13 5.26 10.87
N PRO A 90 11.74 5.06 12.06
CA PRO A 90 12.79 5.92 12.57
C PRO A 90 13.91 6.16 11.56
N GLU A 91 14.32 5.12 10.85
CA GLU A 91 15.35 5.14 9.83
C GLU A 91 15.03 6.15 8.71
N LEU A 92 13.76 6.26 8.30
CA LEU A 92 13.33 7.17 7.25
C LEU A 92 13.08 8.59 7.78
N LYS A 93 12.59 8.74 9.02
CA LYS A 93 12.36 10.05 9.65
C LYS A 93 13.63 10.90 9.73
N HIS A 94 14.80 10.27 9.89
CA HIS A 94 16.09 10.98 9.84
C HIS A 94 16.42 11.56 8.45
N LEU A 95 15.81 11.04 7.38
CA LEU A 95 16.03 11.50 6.01
C LEU A 95 15.15 12.69 5.64
N SER A 96 13.94 12.79 6.21
CA SER A 96 13.10 13.97 6.08
C SER A 96 12.04 14.07 7.17
N ALA A 97 11.93 15.26 7.77
CA ALA A 97 10.84 15.59 8.70
C ALA A 97 9.45 15.43 8.05
N ALA A 98 9.34 15.52 6.72
CA ALA A 98 8.07 15.33 6.02
C ALA A 98 7.51 13.90 6.11
N PHE A 99 8.33 12.92 6.54
CA PHE A 99 7.88 11.55 6.74
C PHE A 99 7.25 11.32 8.13
N ALA A 100 7.37 12.25 9.07
CA ALA A 100 6.58 12.25 10.30
C ALA A 100 5.15 12.68 9.95
N ASN A 101 4.39 11.75 9.38
CA ASN A 101 3.23 12.08 8.55
C ASN A 101 1.88 11.83 9.25
N GLY A 102 1.88 11.24 10.44
CA GLY A 102 0.66 10.95 11.20
C GLY A 102 -0.27 9.93 10.52
N TRP A 103 0.25 9.15 9.57
CA TRP A 103 -0.45 8.03 8.94
C TRP A 103 -0.04 6.74 9.63
N ASP A 104 -0.72 6.42 10.72
CA ASP A 104 -0.67 5.15 11.46
C ASP A 104 -2.09 4.57 11.66
N GLN A 105 -3.02 5.03 10.83
CA GLN A 105 -4.42 4.68 10.90
C GLN A 105 -4.68 3.22 10.51
N LYS A 106 -5.77 2.68 11.05
CA LYS A 106 -6.35 1.44 10.53
C LYS A 106 -6.68 1.59 9.04
N PRO A 107 -6.48 0.54 8.21
CA PRO A 107 -6.68 0.60 6.77
C PRO A 107 -7.95 1.33 6.33
N ALA A 108 -9.13 0.95 6.83
CA ALA A 108 -10.40 1.52 6.40
C ALA A 108 -10.57 3.01 6.76
N GLN A 109 -9.86 3.51 7.79
CA GLN A 109 -9.97 4.91 8.22
C GLN A 109 -9.34 5.90 7.22
N ILE A 110 -8.55 5.42 6.24
CA ILE A 110 -8.06 6.25 5.13
C ILE A 110 -9.21 6.94 4.39
N ASN A 111 -10.38 6.30 4.28
CA ASN A 111 -11.53 6.86 3.58
C ASN A 111 -12.06 8.15 4.23
N LYS A 112 -11.83 8.38 5.53
CA LYS A 112 -12.16 9.64 6.20
C LYS A 112 -11.24 10.80 5.81
N ARG A 113 -10.03 10.48 5.36
CA ARG A 113 -8.94 11.46 5.20
C ARG A 113 -8.37 11.49 3.77
N LYS A 114 -9.14 11.04 2.76
CA LYS A 114 -8.70 11.00 1.35
C LYS A 114 -8.11 12.32 0.86
N LYS A 115 -8.79 13.43 1.16
CA LYS A 115 -8.35 14.78 0.76
C LYS A 115 -7.03 15.16 1.44
N GLU A 116 -6.91 14.89 2.73
CA GLU A 116 -5.68 15.13 3.49
C GLU A 116 -4.52 14.27 2.98
N LEU A 117 -4.79 13.01 2.60
CA LEU A 117 -3.82 12.12 1.99
C LEU A 117 -3.27 12.73 0.70
N LEU A 118 -4.15 13.16 -0.21
CA LEU A 118 -3.74 13.77 -1.47
C LEU A 118 -2.95 15.06 -1.25
N GLN A 119 -3.38 15.92 -0.33
CA GLN A 119 -2.65 17.14 0.03
C GLN A 119 -1.27 16.84 0.63
N HIS A 120 -1.19 15.81 1.48
CA HIS A 120 0.08 15.36 2.05
C HIS A 120 1.02 14.85 0.95
N VAL A 121 0.55 14.01 0.04
CA VAL A 121 1.36 13.45 -1.05
C VAL A 121 1.82 14.55 -2.02
N SER A 122 0.94 15.48 -2.42
CA SER A 122 1.30 16.55 -3.36
C SER A 122 2.26 17.57 -2.74
N GLY A 123 2.05 17.94 -1.47
CA GLY A 123 2.86 18.95 -0.80
C GLY A 123 4.11 18.38 -0.14
N GLN A 124 3.94 17.48 0.84
CA GLN A 124 5.01 17.04 1.73
C GLN A 124 5.95 16.03 1.07
N ILE A 125 5.44 15.16 0.20
CA ILE A 125 6.26 14.15 -0.48
C ILE A 125 6.74 14.68 -1.83
N SER A 126 5.81 15.09 -2.70
CA SER A 126 6.11 15.47 -4.09
C SER A 126 6.69 16.88 -4.23
N GLY A 127 6.63 17.71 -3.18
CA GLY A 127 7.21 19.05 -3.17
C GLY A 127 8.75 19.08 -3.13
N ASP A 128 9.41 17.93 -3.01
CA ASP A 128 10.87 17.81 -3.17
C ASP A 128 11.20 16.57 -4.03
N LEU A 129 12.01 16.78 -5.06
CA LEU A 129 12.34 15.72 -6.04
C LEU A 129 13.07 14.54 -5.39
N ARG A 130 13.99 14.79 -4.45
CA ARG A 130 14.77 13.73 -3.82
C ARG A 130 13.87 12.85 -2.95
N ARG A 131 12.98 13.45 -2.18
CA ARG A 131 11.95 12.72 -1.39
C ARG A 131 11.03 11.93 -2.31
N LEU A 132 10.53 12.55 -3.37
CA LEU A 132 9.67 11.90 -4.35
C LEU A 132 10.31 10.63 -4.93
N LEU A 133 11.54 10.74 -5.44
CA LEU A 133 12.26 9.60 -6.04
C LEU A 133 12.56 8.50 -5.02
N MET A 134 12.89 8.87 -3.77
CA MET A 134 13.13 7.90 -2.71
C MET A 134 11.86 7.14 -2.35
N VAL A 135 10.74 7.84 -2.14
CA VAL A 135 9.45 7.22 -1.81
C VAL A 135 8.99 6.33 -2.96
N LYS A 136 9.11 6.80 -4.21
CA LYS A 136 8.79 6.01 -5.40
C LYS A 136 9.60 4.70 -5.41
N THR A 137 10.92 4.77 -5.26
CA THR A 137 11.80 3.58 -5.29
C THR A 137 11.48 2.61 -4.17
N LEU A 138 11.21 3.11 -2.96
CA LEU A 138 10.86 2.28 -1.82
C LEU A 138 9.51 1.58 -2.00
N PHE A 139 8.49 2.32 -2.48
CA PHE A 139 7.16 1.77 -2.71
C PHE A 139 7.16 0.77 -3.87
N GLU A 140 7.91 1.04 -4.94
CA GLU A 140 8.10 0.07 -6.04
C GLU A 140 8.65 -1.26 -5.52
N LYS A 141 9.71 -1.24 -4.72
CA LYS A 141 10.27 -2.46 -4.11
C LYS A 141 9.25 -3.18 -3.24
N ALA A 142 8.54 -2.46 -2.37
CA ALA A 142 7.52 -3.05 -1.50
C ALA A 142 6.37 -3.69 -2.30
N LEU A 143 5.91 -3.03 -3.37
CA LEU A 143 4.85 -3.54 -4.25
C LEU A 143 5.32 -4.72 -5.11
N ILE A 144 6.57 -4.72 -5.57
CA ILE A 144 7.17 -5.88 -6.26
C ILE A 144 7.15 -7.10 -5.34
N TYR A 145 7.63 -6.96 -4.10
CA TYR A 145 7.62 -8.05 -3.13
C TYR A 145 6.19 -8.47 -2.79
N THR A 146 5.27 -7.53 -2.64
CA THR A 146 3.86 -7.81 -2.36
C THR A 146 3.23 -8.61 -3.50
N ARG A 147 3.47 -8.21 -4.75
CA ARG A 147 2.95 -8.90 -5.94
C ARG A 147 3.46 -10.34 -5.98
N TYR A 148 4.77 -10.55 -5.84
CA TYR A 148 5.35 -11.88 -5.90
C TYR A 148 4.97 -12.74 -4.68
N GLY A 149 4.83 -12.15 -3.49
CA GLY A 149 4.34 -12.85 -2.30
C GLY A 149 2.90 -13.32 -2.47
N ALA A 150 2.01 -12.45 -2.95
CA ALA A 150 0.62 -12.79 -3.22
C ALA A 150 0.50 -13.86 -4.32
N LYS A 151 1.34 -13.77 -5.37
CA LYS A 151 1.43 -14.78 -6.42
C LYS A 151 1.88 -16.14 -5.87
N ALA A 152 2.91 -16.18 -5.02
CA ALA A 152 3.39 -17.42 -4.43
C ALA A 152 2.31 -18.10 -3.56
N ILE A 153 1.57 -17.32 -2.78
CA ILE A 153 0.42 -17.82 -2.01
C ILE A 153 -0.65 -18.38 -2.95
N THR A 154 -1.00 -17.65 -4.01
CA THR A 154 -1.98 -18.09 -5.02
C THR A 154 -1.59 -19.42 -5.67
N SER A 155 -0.31 -19.59 -6.05
CA SER A 155 0.19 -20.86 -6.62
C SER A 155 0.13 -22.01 -5.62
N SER A 156 0.51 -21.79 -4.36
CA SER A 156 0.49 -22.83 -3.33
C SER A 156 -0.92 -23.38 -3.03
N VAL A 157 -1.94 -22.52 -3.10
CA VAL A 157 -3.35 -22.92 -2.92
C VAL A 157 -3.86 -23.78 -4.09
N ALA A 158 -3.39 -23.52 -5.32
CA ALA A 158 -3.74 -24.30 -6.49
C ALA A 158 -3.16 -25.73 -6.45
N GLU A 159 -1.92 -25.88 -5.98
CA GLU A 159 -1.24 -27.17 -5.85
C GLU A 159 -1.85 -28.06 -4.76
N GLY A 160 -2.32 -27.49 -3.65
CA GLY A 160 -2.95 -28.24 -2.55
C GLY A 160 -4.42 -28.64 -2.78
N SER A 161 -5.03 -28.21 -3.89
CA SER A 161 -6.43 -28.51 -4.25
C SER A 161 -6.56 -29.57 -5.36
N SER A 162 -5.43 -30.17 -5.78
CA SER A 162 -5.33 -31.23 -6.79
C SER A 162 -5.03 -32.58 -6.14
#